data_AF-A0A7M1URS4-F1
#
_entry.id   AF-A0A7M1URS4-F1
#
_cell.length_a   1.000
_cell.length_b   1.000
_cell.length_c   1.000
_cell.angle_alpha   90.00
_cell.angle_beta   90.00
_cell.angle_gamma   90.00
#
_symmetry.space_group_name_H-M   'P 1'
#
loop_
_entity.id
_entity.type
_entity.pdbx_description
1 polymer ?
#
loop_
_entity_poly.entity_id
_entity_poly.type
_entity_poly.pdbx_seq_one_letter_code
_entity_poly.pdbx_strand_id
1 'polypeptide(L)'
;MYSDCIMMVKRVLGNHREGELIRDKFLFTLFSRYSKFHEKTRGKRVVGFEKSRSLHRRVRGGHTLYAVLEDGSRVDWSYRKACEEYASLGSSKSRINDVIRAFREEVEPDIGSLSSLGCSRMALY
;
A
#
# COMPACT_ATOMS: atom_id res chain seq x y z
N MET A 1 3.56 -7.89 6.62
CA MET A 1 3.31 -6.78 5.68
C MET A 1 4.58 -6.00 5.31
N TYR A 2 5.27 -5.32 6.23
CA TYR A 2 6.52 -4.58 5.89
C TYR A 2 7.62 -5.51 5.34
N SER A 3 7.90 -6.61 6.04
CA SER A 3 8.89 -7.61 5.63
C SER A 3 8.58 -8.21 4.26
N ASP A 4 7.31 -8.48 3.97
CA ASP A 4 6.86 -9.01 2.68
C ASP A 4 7.06 -8.01 1.55
N CYS A 5 6.77 -6.73 1.79
CA CYS A 5 7.00 -5.65 0.84
C CYS A 5 8.49 -5.55 0.47
N ILE A 6 9.37 -5.55 1.47
CA ILE A 6 10.82 -5.53 1.25
C ILE A 6 11.31 -6.76 0.46
N MET A 7 10.80 -7.95 0.80
CA MET A 7 11.16 -9.18 0.08
C MET A 7 10.72 -9.14 -1.39
N MET A 8 9.52 -8.63 -1.68
CA MET A 8 9.04 -8.46 -3.04
C MET A 8 9.93 -7.50 -3.85
N VAL A 9 10.28 -6.34 -3.28
CA VAL A 9 11.19 -5.40 -3.95
C VAL A 9 12.54 -6.06 -4.21
N LYS A 10 13.12 -6.74 -3.21
CA LYS A 10 14.42 -7.43 -3.38
C LYS A 10 14.37 -8.53 -4.44
N ARG A 11 13.27 -9.28 -4.52
CA ARG A 11 13.08 -10.32 -5.55
C ARG A 11 13.07 -9.69 -6.95
N VAL A 12 12.31 -8.61 -7.14
CA VAL A 12 12.29 -7.88 -8.41
C VAL A 12 13.70 -7.38 -8.76
N LEU A 13 14.40 -6.76 -7.81
CA LEU A 13 15.78 -6.29 -8.03
C LEU A 13 16.79 -7.42 -8.28
N GLY A 14 16.57 -8.61 -7.74
CA GLY A 14 17.42 -9.79 -7.96
C GLY A 14 17.28 -10.36 -9.38
N ASN A 15 16.09 -10.26 -9.96
CA ASN A 15 15.78 -10.79 -11.28
C ASN A 15 16.22 -9.88 -12.44
N HIS A 16 16.54 -8.61 -12.15
CA HIS A 16 16.88 -7.63 -13.17
C HIS A 16 18.35 -7.21 -13.11
N ARG A 17 18.92 -6.96 -14.29
CA ARG A 17 20.29 -6.47 -14.45
C ARG A 17 20.37 -4.99 -14.12
N GLU A 18 21.59 -4.53 -13.87
CA GLU A 18 21.86 -3.12 -13.68
C GLU A 18 21.61 -2.34 -14.97
N GLY A 19 20.97 -1.17 -14.88
CA GLY A 19 20.59 -0.35 -16.04
C GLY A 19 19.38 -0.86 -16.82
N GLU A 20 18.79 -1.98 -16.41
CA GLU A 20 17.58 -2.51 -17.03
C GLU A 20 16.34 -1.72 -16.59
N LEU A 21 15.46 -1.40 -17.55
CA LEU A 21 14.20 -0.73 -17.29
C LEU A 21 13.15 -1.73 -16.80
N ILE A 22 12.86 -1.69 -15.51
CA ILE A 22 11.91 -2.54 -14.81
C ILE A 22 10.52 -1.91 -14.89
N ARG A 23 9.55 -2.59 -15.53
CA ARG A 23 8.14 -2.16 -15.62
C ARG A 23 7.24 -2.99 -14.70
N ASP A 24 7.61 -3.05 -13.44
CA ASP A 24 6.91 -3.88 -12.45
C ASP A 24 5.74 -3.13 -11.79
N LYS A 25 4.53 -3.73 -11.86
CA LYS A 25 3.29 -3.13 -11.33
C LYS A 25 3.33 -2.91 -9.82
N PHE A 26 4.01 -3.78 -9.08
CA PHE A 26 4.13 -3.64 -7.63
C PHE A 26 5.02 -2.45 -7.28
N LEU A 27 6.13 -2.25 -7.99
CA LEU A 27 6.96 -1.05 -7.82
C LEU A 27 6.19 0.25 -8.14
N PHE A 28 5.38 0.26 -9.19
CA PHE A 28 4.50 1.40 -9.49
C PHE A 28 3.50 1.69 -8.38
N THR A 29 2.85 0.65 -7.86
CA THR A 29 1.88 0.77 -6.76
C THR A 29 2.56 1.29 -5.49
N LEU A 30 3.76 0.78 -5.20
CA LEU A 30 4.53 1.20 -4.03
C LEU A 30 4.98 2.66 -4.15
N PHE A 31 5.49 3.06 -5.32
CA PHE A 31 5.98 4.42 -5.55
C PHE A 31 4.85 5.45 -5.61
N SER A 32 3.71 5.13 -6.24
CA SER A 32 2.55 6.04 -6.32
C SER A 32 1.90 6.32 -4.98
N ARG A 33 2.01 5.40 -4.01
CA ARG A 33 1.50 5.58 -2.64
C ARG A 33 2.50 6.24 -1.70
N TYR A 34 3.72 6.47 -2.16
CA TYR A 34 4.73 7.16 -1.36
C TYR A 34 4.33 8.62 -1.19
N SER A 35 4.35 9.11 0.05
CA SER A 35 3.96 10.48 0.40
C SER A 35 4.64 11.56 -0.45
N LYS A 36 5.89 11.31 -0.87
CA LYS A 36 6.69 12.23 -1.70
C LYS A 36 6.56 11.98 -3.20
N PHE A 37 5.59 11.20 -3.65
CA PHE A 37 5.42 10.86 -5.07
C PHE A 37 5.36 12.12 -5.94
N HIS A 38 4.44 13.03 -5.64
CA HIS A 38 4.26 14.26 -6.42
C HIS A 38 5.49 15.18 -6.38
N GLU A 39 6.15 15.29 -5.22
CA GLU A 39 7.38 16.06 -5.05
C GLU A 39 8.52 15.50 -5.93
N LYS A 40 8.68 14.17 -5.94
CA LYS A 40 9.72 13.48 -6.69
C LYS A 40 9.46 13.50 -8.19
N THR A 41 8.23 13.27 -8.63
CA THR A 41 7.90 13.23 -10.06
C THR A 41 7.76 14.62 -10.67
N ARG A 42 7.52 15.66 -9.87
CA ARG A 42 7.21 17.02 -10.34
C ARG A 42 6.09 17.03 -11.38
N GLY A 43 5.10 16.14 -11.20
CA GLY A 43 3.96 15.98 -12.11
C GLY A 43 4.24 15.17 -13.38
N LYS A 44 5.46 14.66 -13.60
CA LYS A 44 5.80 13.85 -14.78
C LYS A 44 5.37 12.40 -14.62
N ARG A 45 5.10 11.74 -15.74
CA ARG A 45 4.76 10.31 -15.74
C ARG A 45 6.00 9.46 -15.49
N VAL A 46 5.86 8.44 -14.64
CA VAL A 46 6.88 7.40 -14.44
C VAL A 46 6.73 6.35 -15.54
N VAL A 47 7.82 6.04 -16.24
CA VAL A 47 7.84 5.04 -17.35
C VAL A 47 8.43 3.69 -16.93
N GLY A 48 9.13 3.65 -15.80
CA GLY A 48 9.67 2.43 -15.21
C GLY A 48 10.62 2.72 -14.06
N PHE A 49 11.35 1.70 -13.66
CA PHE A 49 12.34 1.77 -12.60
C PHE A 49 13.67 1.24 -13.08
N GLU A 50 14.76 1.76 -12.54
CA GLU A 50 16.10 1.32 -12.91
C GLU A 50 16.91 1.03 -11.65
N LYS A 51 17.54 -0.14 -11.63
CA LYS A 51 18.51 -0.52 -10.61
C LYS A 51 19.88 -0.03 -11.04
N SER A 52 20.54 0.76 -10.20
CA SER A 52 21.92 1.20 -10.39
C SER A 52 22.74 0.93 -9.13
N ARG A 53 24.04 0.66 -9.29
CA ARG A 53 24.94 0.60 -8.13
C ARG A 53 24.93 1.93 -7.40
N SER A 54 24.89 1.87 -6.08
CA SER A 54 25.03 3.06 -5.25
C SER A 54 26.44 3.63 -5.46
N LEU A 55 26.51 4.86 -5.98
CA LEU A 55 27.76 5.64 -6.04
C LEU A 55 28.23 6.08 -4.65
N HIS A 56 27.36 6.03 -3.63
CA HIS A 56 27.72 6.40 -2.27
C HIS A 56 28.48 5.27 -1.56
N ARG A 57 29.80 5.49 -1.39
CA ARG A 57 30.78 4.61 -0.70
C ARG A 57 30.34 4.13 0.70
N ARG A 58 29.37 4.77 1.35
CA ARG A 58 28.87 4.37 2.69
C ARG A 58 28.01 3.10 2.68
N VAL A 59 27.49 2.66 1.52
CA VAL A 59 26.72 1.41 1.40
C VAL A 59 27.47 0.44 0.49
N ARG A 60 28.53 -0.18 1.01
CA ARG A 60 29.28 -1.25 0.30
C ARG A 60 28.28 -2.34 -0.14
N GLY A 61 28.09 -2.51 -1.45
CA GLY A 61 27.19 -3.52 -2.03
C GLY A 61 25.71 -3.13 -2.14
N GLY A 62 25.35 -1.87 -1.87
CA GLY A 62 23.98 -1.38 -2.01
C GLY A 62 23.59 -1.07 -3.45
N HIS A 63 22.40 -1.53 -3.87
CA HIS A 63 21.76 -1.08 -5.10
C HIS A 63 20.76 0.03 -4.77
N THR A 64 20.77 1.09 -5.57
CA THR A 64 19.77 2.16 -5.52
C THR A 64 18.75 1.92 -6.62
N LEU A 65 17.48 2.12 -6.28
CA LEU A 65 16.36 2.03 -7.21
C LEU A 65 15.95 3.46 -7.60
N TYR A 66 15.97 3.74 -8.89
CA TYR A 66 15.55 5.01 -9.47
C TYR A 66 14.19 4.82 -10.14
N ALA A 67 13.33 5.83 -10.06
CA ALA A 67 12.16 5.91 -10.93
C ALA A 67 12.56 6.71 -12.18
N VAL A 68 12.28 6.17 -13.35
CA VAL A 68 12.57 6.81 -14.64
C VAL A 68 11.31 7.55 -15.09
N LEU A 69 11.46 8.83 -15.37
CA LEU A 69 10.39 9.70 -15.83
C LEU A 69 10.32 9.73 -17.36
N GLU A 70 9.22 10.23 -17.92
CA GLU A 70 8.98 10.25 -19.37
C GLU A 70 9.97 11.12 -20.17
N ASP A 71 10.60 12.09 -19.52
CA ASP A 71 11.66 12.92 -20.09
C ASP A 71 13.04 12.26 -20.02
N GLY A 72 13.12 11.02 -19.54
CA GLY A 72 14.35 10.26 -19.35
C GLY A 72 15.11 10.60 -18.06
N SER A 73 14.62 11.55 -17.25
CA SER A 73 15.24 11.86 -15.96
C SER A 73 15.02 10.75 -14.95
N ARG A 74 15.97 10.60 -14.03
CA ARG A 74 15.97 9.57 -12.99
C ARG A 74 15.81 10.23 -11.62
N VAL A 75 14.86 9.76 -10.83
CA VAL A 75 14.64 10.26 -9.48
C VAL A 75 14.92 9.17 -8.46
N ASP A 76 15.74 9.51 -7.46
CA ASP A 76 16.05 8.63 -6.35
C ASP A 76 14.83 8.54 -5.42
N TRP A 77 14.58 7.34 -4.90
CA TRP A 77 13.57 7.15 -3.87
C TRP A 77 13.94 5.99 -2.96
N SER A 78 13.41 6.03 -1.74
CA SER A 78 13.67 4.98 -0.75
C SER A 78 12.50 4.00 -0.75
N TYR A 79 12.67 2.86 -1.42
CA TYR A 79 11.69 1.78 -1.39
C TYR A 79 11.44 1.26 0.03
N ARG A 80 12.41 1.41 0.95
CA ARG A 80 12.24 1.06 2.37
C ARG A 80 11.20 1.95 3.04
N LYS A 81 11.33 3.27 2.91
CA LYS A 81 10.34 4.23 3.43
C LYS A 81 8.97 4.05 2.78
N ALA A 82 8.94 3.82 1.46
CA ALA A 82 7.69 3.52 0.78
C ALA A 82 7.02 2.23 1.30
N CYS A 83 7.79 1.19 1.62
CA CYS A 83 7.27 -0.02 2.25
C CYS A 83 6.78 0.23 3.69
N GLU A 84 7.44 1.09 4.47
CA GLU A 84 6.99 1.49 5.82
C GLU A 84 5.64 2.18 5.76
N GLU A 85 5.50 3.15 4.85
CA GLU A 85 4.24 3.86 4.61
C GLU A 85 3.15 2.90 4.10
N TYR A 86 3.48 2.02 3.15
CA TYR A 86 2.56 1.02 2.63
C TYR A 86 2.04 0.07 3.73
N ALA A 87 2.93 -0.39 4.61
CA ALA A 87 2.55 -1.25 5.74
C ALA A 87 1.70 -0.48 6.76
N SER A 88 2.03 0.79 7.01
CA SER A 88 1.29 1.66 7.94
C SER A 88 -0.14 1.93 7.46
N LEU A 89 -0.34 2.09 6.14
CA LEU A 89 -1.68 2.20 5.53
C LEU A 89 -2.50 0.90 5.68
N GLY A 90 -1.85 -0.26 5.60
CA GLY A 90 -2.49 -1.56 5.88
C GLY A 90 -2.96 -1.68 7.33
N SER A 91 -2.13 -1.26 8.29
CA SER A 91 -2.49 -1.19 9.71
C SER A 91 -3.58 -0.14 10.01
N SER A 92 -3.59 0.98 9.27
CA SER A 92 -4.60 2.02 9.43
C SER A 92 -5.97 1.59 8.90
N LYS A 93 -6.05 0.83 7.80
CA LYS A 93 -7.32 0.23 7.36
C LYS A 93 -7.90 -0.78 8.36
N SER A 94 -7.06 -1.58 9.02
CA SER A 94 -7.52 -2.43 10.13
C SER A 94 -8.06 -1.57 11.26
N ARG A 95 -7.34 -0.52 11.68
CA ARG A 95 -7.78 0.39 12.74
C ARG A 95 -9.09 1.11 12.41
N ILE A 96 -9.28 1.56 11.16
CA ILE A 96 -10.54 2.18 10.73
C ILE A 96 -11.68 1.15 10.76
N ASN A 97 -11.44 -0.08 10.32
CA ASN A 97 -12.43 -1.15 10.43
C ASN A 97 -12.73 -1.52 11.89
N ASP A 98 -11.72 -1.49 12.77
CA ASP A 98 -11.87 -1.73 14.20
C ASP A 98 -12.68 -0.61 14.87
N VAL A 99 -12.45 0.64 14.49
CA VAL A 99 -13.24 1.79 14.97
C VAL A 99 -14.67 1.73 14.42
N ILE A 100 -14.87 1.41 13.13
CA ILE A 100 -16.21 1.26 12.54
C ILE A 100 -16.96 0.09 13.18
N ARG A 101 -16.27 -1.01 13.50
CA ARG A 101 -16.84 -2.16 14.19
C ARG A 101 -17.20 -1.81 15.64
N ALA A 102 -16.30 -1.19 16.38
CA ALA A 102 -16.56 -0.73 17.75
C ALA A 102 -17.74 0.25 17.79
N PHE A 103 -17.82 1.17 16.81
CA PHE A 103 -18.94 2.11 16.69
C PHE A 103 -20.26 1.41 16.32
N ARG A 104 -20.23 0.35 15.49
CA ARG A 104 -21.42 -0.46 15.21
C ARG A 104 -21.88 -1.26 16.43
N GLU A 105 -20.95 -1.82 17.20
CA GLU A 105 -21.24 -2.57 18.43
C GLU A 105 -21.77 -1.65 19.56
N GLU A 106 -21.36 -0.39 19.60
CA GLU A 106 -21.89 0.60 20.57
C GLU A 106 -23.23 1.23 20.15
N VAL A 107 -23.51 1.36 18.84
CA VAL A 107 -24.71 2.03 18.31
C VAL A 107 -25.89 1.07 18.08
N GLU A 108 -25.66 -0.25 18.03
CA GLU A 108 -26.72 -1.26 18.00
C GLU A 108 -26.81 -2.09 19.30
N PRO A 109 -27.27 -1.54 20.44
CA PRO A 109 -28.03 -2.34 21.38
C PRO A 109 -29.49 -2.38 20.91
N ASP A 110 -30.00 -3.59 20.68
CA ASP A 110 -31.43 -3.94 20.53
C ASP A 110 -32.21 -3.41 19.32
N ILE A 111 -32.15 -4.17 18.21
CA ILE A 111 -33.36 -4.46 17.41
C ILE A 111 -33.43 -5.98 17.20
N GLY A 112 -33.61 -6.70 18.30
CA GLY A 112 -33.53 -8.17 18.30
C GLY A 112 -34.35 -8.86 19.37
N SER A 113 -35.47 -8.29 19.82
CA SER A 113 -36.46 -9.04 20.62
C SER A 113 -37.85 -8.40 20.61
N LEU A 114 -38.49 -8.35 19.44
CA LEU A 114 -39.95 -8.22 19.31
C LEU A 114 -40.46 -9.23 18.28
N SER A 115 -40.19 -10.50 18.55
CA SER A 115 -40.77 -11.65 17.83
C SER A 115 -41.38 -12.64 18.82
N SER A 116 -42.25 -12.17 19.72
CA SER A 116 -43.28 -13.03 20.31
C SER A 116 -44.42 -12.19 20.92
N LEU A 117 -45.49 -12.02 20.16
CA LEU A 117 -46.87 -12.23 20.62
C LEU A 117 -47.76 -12.05 19.39
N GLY A 118 -48.02 -13.20 18.77
CA GLY A 118 -48.88 -13.34 17.62
C GLY A 118 -50.29 -12.83 17.92
N CYS A 119 -50.77 -12.07 16.96
CA CYS A 119 -52.17 -11.73 16.76
C CYS A 119 -52.98 -13.03 16.59
N SER A 120 -53.62 -13.52 17.65
CA SER A 120 -54.63 -14.57 17.54
C SER A 120 -55.99 -13.93 17.28
N ARG A 121 -56.39 -14.01 16.02
CA ARG A 121 -57.74 -13.74 15.50
C ARG A 121 -58.82 -14.45 16.31
N MET A 122 -59.91 -13.71 16.54
CA MET A 122 -61.24 -14.21 16.87
C MET A 122 -61.65 -15.39 15.99
N ALA A 123 -62.25 -16.40 16.62
CA ALA A 123 -63.25 -17.26 16.01
C ALA A 123 -64.48 -17.27 16.93
N LEU A 124 -65.51 -16.50 16.55
CA LEU A 124 -66.89 -16.75 16.93
C LEU A 124 -67.35 -17.96 16.12
N TYR A 125 -67.86 -18.99 16.79
CA TYR A 125 -69.12 -19.70 16.53
C TYR A 125 -69.29 -20.82 17.57
#